data_AF-A0A101X322-F1
#
_entry.id   AF-A0A101X322-F1
#
_cell.length_a   1.000
_cell.length_b   1.000
_cell.length_c   1.000
_cell.angle_alpha   90.00
_cell.angle_beta   90.00
_cell.angle_gamma   90.00
#
_symmetry.space_group_name_H-M   'P 1'
#
loop_
_entity.id
_entity.type
_entity.pdbx_description
1 polymer ?
#
loop_
_entity_poly.entity_id
_entity_poly.type
_entity_poly.pdbx_seq_one_letter_code
_entity_poly.pdbx_strand_id
1 'polypeptide(L)' 'MAEELQEAARSIVVGLRQAEELARQGKREEAEKLYRELKKQALEKRLYRGFAGLFRKVERLIRG' A
#
# COMPACT_ATOMS: atom_id res chain seq x y z
N MET A 1 -16.25 14.73 -1.15
CA MET A 1 -14.80 15.05 -1.03
C MET A 1 -14.17 14.39 0.21
N ALA A 2 -14.76 14.54 1.41
CA ALA A 2 -14.29 13.83 2.61
C ALA A 2 -14.51 12.30 2.55
N GLU A 3 -15.68 11.86 2.09
CA GLU A 3 -16.00 10.41 1.95
C GLU A 3 -15.08 9.72 0.93
N GLU A 4 -14.82 10.33 -0.22
CA GLU A 4 -13.91 9.80 -1.24
C GLU A 4 -12.47 9.67 -0.70
N LEU A 5 -12.01 10.64 0.10
CA LEU A 5 -10.70 10.56 0.76
C LEU A 5 -10.66 9.46 1.82
N GLN A 6 -11.75 9.27 2.58
CA GLN A 6 -11.87 8.19 3.55
C GLN A 6 -11.90 6.81 2.88
N GLU A 7 -12.61 6.67 1.77
CA GLU A 7 -12.68 5.44 1.00
C GLU A 7 -11.32 5.10 0.37
N ALA A 8 -10.64 6.11 -0.21
CA ALA A 8 -9.27 5.95 -0.70
C ALA A 8 -8.30 5.55 0.41
N ALA A 9 -8.39 6.17 1.59
CA ALA A 9 -7.58 5.81 2.75
C ALA A 9 -7.83 4.36 3.20
N ARG A 10 -9.10 3.94 3.26
CA ARG A 10 -9.47 2.56 3.61
C ARG A 10 -8.92 1.56 2.59
N SER A 11 -9.08 1.86 1.30
CA SER A 11 -8.57 1.02 0.21
C SER A 11 -7.06 0.87 0.28
N ILE A 12 -6.32 1.96 0.51
CA ILE A 12 -4.86 1.94 0.67
C ILE A 12 -4.43 1.05 1.84
N VAL A 13 -5.10 1.17 3.00
CA VAL A 13 -4.76 0.37 4.19
C VAL A 13 -5.03 -1.12 3.96
N VAL A 14 -6.18 -1.46 3.38
CA VAL A 14 -6.54 -2.86 3.07
C VAL A 14 -5.57 -3.44 2.04
N GLY A 15 -5.30 -2.70 0.96
CA GLY A 15 -4.35 -3.14 -0.08
C GLY A 15 -2.93 -3.35 0.46
N LEU A 16 -2.46 -2.48 1.37
CA LEU A 16 -1.12 -2.65 1.97
C LEU A 16 -1.04 -3.89 2.87
N ARG A 17 -2.12 -4.27 3.56
CA ARG A 17 -2.18 -5.52 4.32
C ARG A 17 -2.14 -6.74 3.40
N GLN A 18 -2.84 -6.68 2.28
CA GLN A 18 -2.80 -7.74 1.27
C GLN A 18 -1.40 -7.85 0.63
N ALA A 19 -0.76 -6.72 0.31
CA ALA A 19 0.62 -6.71 -0.20
C ALA A 19 1.62 -7.29 0.83
N GLU A 20 1.44 -6.99 2.12
CA GLU A 20 2.21 -7.60 3.21
C GLU A 20 2.01 -9.13 3.26
N GLU A 21 0.78 -9.60 3.14
CA GLU A 21 0.47 -11.03 3.16
C GLU A 21 1.05 -11.77 1.94
N LEU A 22 0.92 -11.20 0.74
CA LEU A 22 1.53 -11.73 -0.48
C LEU A 22 3.05 -11.84 -0.34
N ALA A 23 3.71 -10.81 0.21
CA ALA A 23 5.14 -10.83 0.45
C ALA A 23 5.54 -11.96 1.42
N ARG A 24 4.78 -12.14 2.51
CA ARG A 24 5.01 -13.23 3.49
C ARG A 24 4.77 -14.63 2.92
N GLN A 25 3.87 -14.77 1.94
CA GLN A 25 3.63 -16.02 1.22
C GLN A 25 4.70 -16.31 0.15
N GLY A 26 5.72 -15.45 0.00
CA GLY A 26 6.76 -15.57 -1.02
C GLY A 26 6.32 -15.08 -2.41
N LYS A 27 5.09 -14.57 -2.56
CA LYS A 27 4.55 -14.01 -3.81
C LYS A 27 5.03 -12.57 -4.01
N ARG A 28 6.36 -12.40 -4.07
CA ARG A 28 7.01 -11.07 -4.10
C ARG A 28 6.62 -10.22 -5.31
N GLU A 29 6.46 -10.82 -6.48
CA GLU A 29 6.06 -10.08 -7.69
C GLU A 29 4.64 -9.51 -7.60
N GLU A 30 3.69 -10.29 -7.11
CA GLU A 30 2.30 -9.85 -6.90
C GLU A 30 2.25 -8.75 -5.84
N ALA A 31 3.00 -8.93 -4.74
CA ALA A 31 3.12 -7.93 -3.68
C ALA A 31 3.73 -6.62 -4.22
N GLU A 32 4.74 -6.68 -5.09
CA GLU A 32 5.36 -5.50 -5.67
C GLU A 32 4.42 -4.75 -6.62
N LYS A 33 3.69 -5.46 -7.48
CA LYS A 33 2.69 -4.84 -8.37
C LYS A 33 1.65 -4.08 -7.54
N LEU A 34 1.07 -4.75 -6.54
CA LEU A 34 0.07 -4.15 -5.66
C LEU A 34 0.64 -2.96 -4.88
N TYR A 35 1.85 -3.08 -4.33
CA TYR A 35 2.52 -1.98 -3.64
C TYR A 35 2.69 -0.73 -4.53
N ARG A 36 3.11 -0.92 -5.79
CA ARG A 36 3.33 0.19 -6.73
C ARG A 36 2.03 0.92 -7.07
N GLU A 37 0.95 0.18 -7.29
CA GLU A 37 -0.38 0.74 -7.54
C GLU A 37 -0.88 1.57 -6.36
N LEU A 38 -0.82 1.01 -5.15
CA LEU A 38 -1.23 1.71 -3.92
C LEU A 38 -0.39 2.95 -3.65
N LYS A 39 0.92 2.89 -3.93
CA LYS A 39 1.83 4.03 -3.77
C LYS A 39 1.47 5.17 -4.73
N LYS A 40 1.15 4.85 -5.99
CA LYS A 40 0.69 5.82 -6.98
C LYS A 40 -0.61 6.49 -6.52
N GLN A 41 -1.61 5.69 -6.14
CA GLN A 41 -2.90 6.20 -5.64
C GLN A 41 -2.73 7.09 -4.40
N ALA A 42 -1.87 6.69 -3.45
CA ALA A 42 -1.61 7.47 -2.24
C ALA A 42 -0.91 8.81 -2.53
N LEU A 43 -0.06 8.88 -3.55
CA LEU A 43 0.58 10.14 -3.97
C LEU A 43 -0.43 11.07 -4.65
N GLU A 44 -1.24 10.54 -5.57
CA GLU A 44 -2.29 11.30 -6.27
C GLU A 44 -3.30 11.92 -5.29
N LYS A 45 -3.70 11.16 -4.26
CA LYS A 45 -4.64 11.62 -3.23
C LYS A 45 -3.97 12.38 -2.06
N ARG A 46 -2.65 12.63 -2.11
CA ARG A 46 -1.85 13.26 -1.04
C ARG A 46 -1.91 12.54 0.31
N LEU A 47 -2.21 11.25 0.32
CA LEU A 47 -2.32 10.39 1.50
C LEU A 47 -1.00 9.70 1.88
N TYR A 48 0.01 9.70 0.98
CA TYR A 48 1.27 8.98 1.18
C TYR A 48 1.95 9.30 2.52
N ARG A 49 2.02 10.59 2.90
CA ARG A 49 2.66 11.00 4.17
C ARG A 49 1.98 10.38 5.40
N GLY A 50 0.65 10.28 5.38
CA GLY A 50 -0.12 9.68 6.48
C GLY A 50 0.11 8.17 6.62
N PHE A 51 0.45 7.48 5.54
CA PHE A 51 0.67 6.03 5.52
C PHE A 51 2.14 5.62 5.28
N ALA A 52 3.09 6.56 5.34
CA ALA A 52 4.49 6.31 4.99
C ALA A 52 5.14 5.21 5.85
N GLY A 53 4.69 5.03 7.10
CA GLY A 53 5.12 3.91 7.95
C GLY A 53 4.72 2.54 7.38
N LEU A 54 3.48 2.41 6.92
CA LEU A 54 2.97 1.17 6.32
C LEU A 54 3.67 0.89 4.98
N PHE A 55 3.82 1.89 4.12
CA PHE A 55 4.57 1.74 2.86
C PHE A 55 6.00 1.25 3.11
N ARG A 56 6.73 1.85 4.05
CA ARG A 56 8.11 1.43 4.38
C ARG A 56 8.18 0.02 4.98
N LYS A 57 7.14 -0.43 5.68
CA LYS A 57 7.07 -1.79 6.23
C LYS A 57 6.91 -2.81 5.08
N VAL A 58 5.93 -2.58 4.21
CA VAL A 58 5.66 -3.46 3.07
C VAL A 58 6.83 -3.48 2.09
N GLU A 59 7.44 -2.33 1.81
CA GLU A 59 8.62 -2.25 0.92
C GLU A 59 9.80 -3.09 1.44
N ARG A 60 10.04 -3.10 2.75
CA ARG A 60 11.07 -3.94 3.37
C ARG A 60 10.77 -5.44 3.24
N LEU A 61 9.50 -5.85 3.30
CA LEU A 61 9.11 -7.26 3.13
C LEU A 61 9.22 -7.73 1.67
N ILE A 62 9.01 -6.83 0.72
CA ILE A 62 9.10 -7.15 -0.71
C ILE A 62 10.56 -7.22 -1.14
N ARG A 63 11.40 -6.31 -0.65
CA ARG A 63 12.80 -6.14 -1.10
C ARG A 63 13.85 -6.80 -0.22
N GLY A 64 13.50 -7.16 1.02
CA GLY A 64 14.32 -8.01 1.90
C GLY A 64 14.01 -9.48 1.63
#